data_AF-A0A945UC58-F1
#
_entry.id   AF-A0A945UC58-F1
#
_cell.length_a   1.000
_cell.length_b   1.000
_cell.length_c   1.000
_cell.angle_alpha   90.00
_cell.angle_beta   90.00
_cell.angle_gamma   90.00
#
_symmetry.space_group_name_H-M   'P 1'
#
loop_
_entity.id
_entity.type
_entity.pdbx_description
1 polymer ?
#
loop_
_entity_poly.entity_id
_entity_poly.type
_entity_poly.pdbx_seq_one_letter_code
_entity_poly.pdbx_strand_id
1 'polypeptide(L)' 'MDINPVLLEKVSQENRGFRELYEEHTSLKQRVEEFNKKKALTPEQEIEKKKHQKSKLVLKDRIEKILEQY' A
#
# COMPACT_ATOMS: atom_id res chain seq x y z
N MET A 1 -4.78 -2.74 12.84
CA MET A 1 -4.65 -1.27 12.91
C MET A 1 -5.13 -0.71 11.59
N ASP A 2 -6.38 -0.27 11.66
CA ASP A 2 -7.19 0.30 10.60
C ASP A 2 -6.73 1.74 10.40
N ILE A 3 -6.07 1.99 9.28
CA ILE A 3 -5.70 3.34 8.86
C ILE A 3 -7.01 4.11 8.73
N ASN A 4 -7.18 5.18 9.49
CA ASN A 4 -8.43 5.93 9.54
C ASN A 4 -8.68 6.57 8.16
N PRO A 5 -9.70 6.12 7.39
CA PRO A 5 -9.88 6.56 6.01
C PRO A 5 -10.15 8.05 5.90
N VAL A 6 -10.74 8.66 6.94
CA VAL A 6 -11.03 10.10 6.99
C VAL A 6 -9.75 10.93 7.10
N LEU A 7 -8.81 10.48 7.94
CA LEU A 7 -7.52 11.17 8.14
C LEU A 7 -6.64 10.99 6.89
N LEU A 8 -6.68 9.80 6.31
CA LEU A 8 -6.00 9.48 5.07
C LEU A 8 -6.46 10.37 3.90
N GLU A 9 -7.77 10.60 3.76
CA GLU A 9 -8.31 11.46 2.72
C GLU A 9 -7.92 12.93 2.92
N LYS A 10 -7.96 13.44 4.15
CA LYS A 10 -7.46 14.79 4.49
C LYS A 10 -5.99 14.97 4.15
N VAL A 11 -5.12 14.08 4.63
CA VAL A 11 -3.68 14.17 4.39
C VAL A 11 -3.37 14.00 2.90
N SER A 12 -4.13 13.19 2.16
CA SER A 12 -3.99 13.08 0.71
C SER A 12 -4.41 14.35 -0.04
N GLN A 13 -5.31 15.16 0.52
CA GLN A 13 -5.71 16.45 -0.06
C GLN A 13 -4.67 17.53 0.22
N GLU A 14 -4.12 17.56 1.45
CA GLU A 14 -3.12 18.56 1.87
C GLU A 14 -1.70 18.24 1.38
N ASN A 15 -1.33 16.96 1.30
CA ASN A 15 0.03 16.52 1.04
C ASN A 15 0.13 15.71 -0.27
N ARG A 16 0.64 16.36 -1.32
CA ARG A 16 0.88 15.71 -2.62
C ARG A 16 1.77 14.46 -2.50
N GLY A 17 2.78 14.48 -1.64
CA GLY A 17 3.66 13.33 -1.43
C GLY A 17 2.93 12.15 -0.79
N PHE A 18 1.94 12.41 0.07
CA PHE A 18 1.09 11.37 0.62
C PHE A 18 0.18 10.75 -0.44
N ARG A 19 -0.39 11.58 -1.32
CA ARG A 19 -1.21 11.09 -2.44
C ARG A 19 -0.45 10.08 -3.30
N GLU A 20 0.79 10.39 -3.67
CA GLU A 20 1.62 9.46 -4.44
C GLU A 20 1.88 8.15 -3.68
N LEU A 21 2.21 8.22 -2.39
CA LEU A 21 2.38 7.03 -1.54
C LEU A 21 1.10 6.19 -1.47
N TYR A 22 -0.06 6.83 -1.41
CA TYR A 22 -1.35 6.16 -1.35
C TYR A 22 -1.74 5.51 -2.68
N GLU A 23 -1.50 6.17 -3.81
CA GLU A 23 -1.68 5.60 -5.15
C GLU A 23 -0.77 4.39 -5.35
N GLU A 24 0.48 4.47 -4.90
CA GLU A 24 1.45 3.37 -4.97
C GLU A 24 1.03 2.20 -4.07
N HIS A 25 0.55 2.48 -2.85
CA HIS A 25 0.02 1.47 -1.92
C HIS A 25 -1.20 0.76 -2.51
N THR A 26 -2.10 1.50 -3.16
CA THR A 26 -3.29 0.98 -3.81
C THR A 26 -2.94 0.11 -5.02
N SER A 27 -2.00 0.56 -5.87
CA SER A 27 -1.48 -0.22 -6.99
C SER A 27 -0.82 -1.53 -6.53
N LEU A 28 -0.01 -1.48 -5.47
CA LEU A 28 0.61 -2.69 -4.91
C LEU A 28 -0.44 -3.64 -4.33
N LYS A 29 -1.49 -3.12 -3.68
CA LYS A 29 -2.61 -3.94 -3.18
C LYS A 29 -3.33 -4.64 -4.33
N GLN A 30 -3.64 -3.93 -5.41
CA GLN A 30 -4.26 -4.52 -6.60
C GLN A 30 -3.38 -5.62 -7.20
N ARG A 31 -2.07 -5.38 -7.38
CA ARG A 31 -1.14 -6.41 -7.88
C ARG A 31 -1.12 -7.65 -6.98
N VAL A 32 -1.07 -7.48 -5.66
CA VAL A 32 -1.13 -8.62 -4.72
C VAL A 32 -2.46 -9.36 -4.80
N GLU A 33 -3.58 -8.67 -5.00
CA GLU A 33 -4.89 -9.29 -5.23
C GLU A 33 -4.94 -10.05 -6.55
N GLU A 34 -4.39 -9.51 -7.63
CA GLU A 34 -4.28 -10.21 -8.92
C GLU A 34 -3.44 -11.48 -8.78
N PHE A 35 -2.33 -11.42 -8.05
CA PHE A 35 -1.55 -12.61 -7.73
C PHE A 35 -2.34 -13.60 -6.85
N ASN A 36 -3.14 -13.15 -5.88
CA ASN A 36 -3.99 -14.06 -5.11
C ASN A 36 -5.13 -14.68 -5.93
N LYS A 37 -5.66 -13.97 -6.93
CA LYS A 37 -6.69 -14.50 -7.84
C LYS A 37 -6.15 -15.59 -8.76
N LYS A 38 -4.85 -15.59 -9.05
CA LYS A 38 -4.21 -16.68 -9.80
C LYS A 38 -4.19 -17.94 -8.94
N LYS A 39 -4.86 -19.01 -9.41
CA LYS A 39 -4.90 -20.33 -8.75
C LYS A 39 -3.52 -20.95 -8.53
N ALA A 40 -2.54 -20.61 -9.35
CA ALA A 40 -1.16 -21.02 -9.21
C ALA A 40 -0.26 -19.84 -9.55
N LEU A 41 0.61 -19.48 -8.62
CA LEU A 41 1.68 -18.53 -8.82
C LEU A 41 2.96 -19.31 -9.13
N THR A 42 3.72 -18.85 -10.13
CA THR A 42 5.07 -19.36 -10.33
C THR A 42 5.97 -18.94 -9.16
N PRO A 43 7.11 -19.63 -8.92
CA PRO A 43 8.06 -19.24 -7.88
C PRO A 43 8.52 -17.78 -8.02
N GLU A 44 8.65 -17.26 -9.24
CA GLU A 44 8.92 -15.84 -9.49
C GLU A 44 7.78 -14.94 -9.00
N GLN A 45 6.53 -15.31 -9.25
CA GLN A 45 5.36 -14.55 -8.81
C GLN A 45 5.14 -14.61 -7.29
N GLU A 46 5.51 -15.71 -6.63
CA GLU A 46 5.55 -15.80 -5.17
C GLU A 46 6.56 -14.81 -4.57
N ILE A 47 7.74 -14.70 -5.19
CA ILE A 47 8.78 -13.73 -4.81
C ILE A 47 8.27 -12.31 -5.06
N GLU A 48 7.66 -12.04 -6.21
CA GLU A 48 7.04 -10.74 -6.49
C GLU A 48 5.94 -10.42 -5.48
N LYS A 49 5.00 -11.32 -5.22
CA LYS A 49 3.94 -11.14 -4.22
C LYS A 49 4.52 -10.78 -2.86
N LYS A 50 5.57 -11.48 -2.40
CA LYS A 50 6.28 -11.14 -1.15
C LYS A 50 6.95 -9.76 -1.20
N LYS A 51 7.58 -9.38 -2.32
CA LYS A 51 8.12 -8.03 -2.51
C LYS A 51 7.03 -6.97 -2.42
N HIS A 52 5.90 -7.18 -3.10
CA HIS A 52 4.77 -6.26 -3.08
C HIS A 52 4.16 -6.15 -1.68
N GLN A 53 4.03 -7.27 -0.94
CA GLN A 53 3.61 -7.26 0.46
C GLN A 53 4.58 -6.45 1.36
N LYS A 54 5.90 -6.62 1.18
CA LYS A 54 6.89 -5.80 1.89
C LYS A 54 6.79 -4.32 1.54
N SER A 55 6.72 -3.97 0.25
CA SER A 55 6.56 -2.57 -0.17
C SER A 55 5.26 -1.97 0.38
N LYS A 56 4.18 -2.74 0.40
CA LYS A 56 2.91 -2.34 1.01
C LYS A 56 3.05 -2.05 2.50
N LEU A 57 3.81 -2.86 3.24
CA LEU A 57 4.11 -2.61 4.66
C LEU A 57 4.93 -1.33 4.84
N VAL A 58 5.95 -1.09 4.01
CA VAL A 58 6.77 0.13 4.07
C VAL A 58 5.95 1.38 3.76
N LEU A 59 5.07 1.32 2.75
CA LEU A 59 4.18 2.42 2.43
C LEU A 59 3.16 2.66 3.53
N LYS A 60 2.62 1.58 4.11
CA LYS A 60 1.74 1.68 5.28
C LYS A 60 2.48 2.35 6.45
N ASP A 61 3.70 1.96 6.76
CA ASP A 61 4.51 2.56 7.83
C ASP A 61 4.77 4.05 7.58
N ARG A 62 5.08 4.43 6.33
CA ARG A 62 5.19 5.84 5.91
C ARG A 62 3.87 6.60 6.08
N ILE A 63 2.76 6.00 5.66
CA ILE A 63 1.42 6.59 5.80
C ILE A 63 1.10 6.78 7.28
N GLU A 64 1.31 5.77 8.11
CA GLU A 64 1.09 5.85 9.56
C GLU A 64 1.98 6.92 10.19
N LYS A 65 3.27 7.01 9.84
CA LYS A 65 4.13 8.09 10.34
C LYS A 65 3.67 9.49 9.94
N ILE A 66 3.18 9.67 8.72
CA ILE A 66 2.65 10.97 8.29
C ILE A 66 1.36 11.27 9.06
N LEU A 67 0.50 10.27 9.27
CA LEU A 67 -0.73 10.40 10.04
C LEU A 67 -0.47 10.62 11.54
N GLU A 68 0.59 10.07 12.11
CA GLU A 68 0.99 10.33 13.50
C GLU A 68 1.51 11.77 13.70
N GLN A 69 1.92 12.44 12.63
CA GLN A 69 2.37 13.83 12.65
C GLN A 69 1.21 14.83 12.45
N TYR A 70 -0.01 14.36 12.15
CA TYR A 70 -1.21 15.16 11.86
C TYR A 70 -2.34 14.88 12.87
#